data_AF-E0TF46-F1
#
_entry.id   AF-E0TF46-F1
#
_cell.length_a   1.000
_cell.length_b   1.000
_cell.length_c   1.000
_cell.angle_alpha   90.00
_cell.angle_beta   90.00
_cell.angle_gamma   90.00
#
_symmetry.space_group_name_H-M   'P 1'
#
loop_
_entity.id
_entity.type
_entity.pdbx_description
1 polymer ?
#
loop_
_entity_poly.entity_id
_entity_poly.type
_entity_poly.pdbx_seq_one_letter_code
_entity_poly.pdbx_strand_id
1 'polypeptide(L)'
;MSRLADHISAYDYTWLLSDSRWAWEFLRRNRRFLEDSSLPSASELSFAPACHQITLVRPRASQALAERWGLAFFPDPEDSGLEADAFWSGGLYPRRVHMQVSPSGPNESCEFYDRTVGICRITHFTDLAGREQFLLKGNGCVIQVFCTGMSLLAREPVKLSFIIDSLDEFQAKLKTLQRAQRVYDPQAEADIPEWTRHSLALRNALVALDCHDAKLSYFETAGFIYGEERAREAWDSPSRAMKDEMRRALARGRDLRDGGYATLLGPVENALLLA
;
A
#
# COMPACT_ATOMS: atom_id res chain seq x y z
N MET A 1 10.00 -15.30 -29.41
CA MET A 1 10.14 -15.81 -28.03
C MET A 1 10.41 -14.70 -26.98
N SER A 2 10.33 -13.38 -27.28
CA SER A 2 10.67 -12.34 -26.27
C SER A 2 9.52 -11.46 -25.76
N ARG A 3 8.26 -11.58 -26.24
CA ARG A 3 7.18 -10.69 -25.73
C ARG A 3 6.63 -11.09 -24.35
N LEU A 4 6.57 -12.37 -24.00
CA LEU A 4 5.93 -12.82 -22.75
C LEU A 4 6.82 -12.65 -21.50
N ALA A 5 8.14 -12.78 -21.62
CA ALA A 5 9.07 -12.59 -20.50
C ALA A 5 9.11 -11.13 -20.01
N ASP A 6 8.88 -10.17 -20.92
CA ASP A 6 8.86 -8.74 -20.64
C ASP A 6 7.56 -8.27 -19.94
N HIS A 7 6.56 -9.14 -19.77
CA HIS A 7 5.25 -8.74 -19.22
C HIS A 7 5.04 -9.08 -17.75
N ILE A 8 5.62 -10.16 -17.23
CA ILE A 8 5.56 -10.41 -15.77
C ILE A 8 6.41 -9.42 -14.98
N SER A 9 7.43 -8.84 -15.61
CA SER A 9 8.28 -7.80 -15.00
C SER A 9 7.50 -6.53 -14.67
N ALA A 10 6.37 -6.28 -15.34
CA ALA A 10 5.43 -5.22 -14.97
C ALA A 10 4.87 -5.40 -13.54
N TYR A 11 4.92 -6.61 -12.99
CA TYR A 11 4.52 -6.93 -11.63
C TYR A 11 5.71 -7.09 -10.68
N ASP A 12 6.96 -6.97 -11.13
CA ASP A 12 8.12 -7.21 -10.27
C ASP A 12 8.09 -6.27 -9.07
N TYR A 13 7.79 -4.98 -9.25
CA TYR A 13 7.68 -4.01 -8.15
C TYR A 13 6.80 -4.50 -6.98
N THR A 14 5.85 -5.42 -7.24
CA THR A 14 4.95 -5.95 -6.22
C THR A 14 5.66 -6.77 -5.13
N TRP A 15 6.89 -7.24 -5.38
CA TRP A 15 7.68 -8.02 -4.40
C TRP A 15 8.00 -7.20 -3.14
N LEU A 16 8.10 -5.87 -3.28
CA LEU A 16 8.38 -4.93 -2.20
C LEU A 16 7.14 -4.38 -1.51
N LEU A 17 5.93 -4.79 -1.90
CA LEU A 17 4.71 -4.27 -1.30
C LEU A 17 4.48 -4.84 0.10
N SER A 18 4.09 -3.96 1.02
CA SER A 18 3.54 -4.38 2.31
C SER A 18 2.09 -4.79 2.12
N ASP A 19 1.49 -5.46 3.11
CA ASP A 19 0.08 -5.86 3.01
C ASP A 19 -0.86 -4.66 2.77
N SER A 20 -0.53 -3.47 3.31
CA SER A 20 -1.32 -2.26 3.07
C SER A 20 -1.21 -1.73 1.64
N ARG A 21 -0.10 -2.03 0.94
CA ARG A 21 0.08 -1.67 -0.45
C ARG A 21 -0.49 -2.73 -1.39
N TRP A 22 -0.46 -4.01 -1.01
CA TRP A 22 -1.23 -5.05 -1.67
C TRP A 22 -2.73 -4.78 -1.59
N ALA A 23 -3.22 -4.33 -0.43
CA ALA A 23 -4.62 -3.95 -0.27
C ALA A 23 -5.05 -2.89 -1.31
N TRP A 24 -4.17 -1.91 -1.54
CA TRP A 24 -4.38 -0.89 -2.56
C TRP A 24 -4.41 -1.47 -3.97
N GLU A 25 -3.45 -2.34 -4.34
CA GLU A 25 -3.41 -2.97 -5.67
C GLU A 25 -4.71 -3.69 -6.05
N PHE A 26 -5.34 -4.36 -5.08
CA PHE A 26 -6.64 -5.00 -5.30
C PHE A 26 -7.78 -3.98 -5.31
N LEU A 27 -7.81 -3.03 -4.38
CA LEU A 27 -8.87 -2.02 -4.31
C LEU A 27 -8.94 -1.14 -5.57
N ARG A 28 -7.79 -0.67 -6.08
CA ARG A 28 -7.74 0.23 -7.25
C ARG A 28 -8.28 -0.41 -8.55
N ARG A 29 -8.48 -1.73 -8.57
CA ARG A 29 -9.08 -2.49 -9.67
C ARG A 29 -10.58 -2.74 -9.48
N ASN A 30 -11.14 -2.37 -8.33
CA ASN A 30 -12.57 -2.52 -8.08
C ASN A 30 -13.35 -1.48 -8.88
N ARG A 31 -14.28 -1.95 -9.71
CA ARG A 31 -15.06 -1.06 -10.59
C ARG A 31 -15.95 -0.08 -9.82
N ARG A 32 -16.55 -0.51 -8.70
CA ARG A 32 -17.37 0.38 -7.86
C ARG A 32 -16.50 1.43 -7.18
N PHE A 33 -15.30 1.05 -6.75
CA PHE A 33 -14.31 2.02 -6.23
C PHE A 33 -13.95 3.06 -7.29
N LEU A 34 -13.68 2.64 -8.54
CA LEU A 34 -13.36 3.56 -9.64
C LEU A 34 -14.54 4.48 -10.00
N GLU A 35 -15.77 3.96 -9.96
CA GLU A 35 -16.98 4.76 -10.13
C GLU A 35 -17.08 5.81 -9.01
N ASP A 36 -16.93 5.40 -7.74
CA ASP A 36 -16.99 6.30 -6.58
C ASP A 36 -15.85 7.32 -6.56
N SER A 37 -14.62 6.95 -6.92
CA SER A 37 -13.44 7.84 -6.90
C SER A 37 -13.51 8.93 -7.98
N SER A 38 -14.33 8.73 -9.01
CA SER A 38 -14.58 9.71 -10.07
C SER A 38 -15.60 10.79 -9.69
N LEU A 39 -16.35 10.62 -8.60
CA LEU A 39 -17.42 11.53 -8.20
C LEU A 39 -16.95 12.81 -7.46
N PRO A 40 -16.00 12.74 -6.51
CA PRO A 40 -15.57 13.92 -5.75
C PRO A 40 -14.92 14.99 -6.63
N SER A 41 -15.10 16.24 -6.24
CA SER A 41 -14.48 17.37 -6.94
C SER A 41 -13.03 17.56 -6.49
N ALA A 42 -12.13 17.88 -7.43
CA ALA A 42 -10.76 18.30 -7.12
C ALA A 42 -10.66 19.47 -6.12
N SER A 43 -11.75 20.24 -5.96
CA SER A 43 -11.82 21.34 -4.99
C SER A 43 -11.95 20.90 -3.53
N GLU A 44 -12.25 19.62 -3.26
CA GLU A 44 -12.48 19.09 -1.91
C GLU A 44 -11.18 18.83 -1.14
N LEU A 45 -10.05 18.72 -1.83
CA LEU A 45 -8.73 18.55 -1.25
C LEU A 45 -7.84 19.73 -1.62
N SER A 46 -6.99 20.18 -0.69
CA SER A 46 -5.88 21.07 -0.99
C SER A 46 -4.57 20.32 -0.95
N PHE A 47 -3.78 20.48 -2.00
CA PHE A 47 -2.41 20.00 -2.11
C PHE A 47 -1.48 21.22 -2.14
N ALA A 48 -0.48 21.25 -1.27
CA ALA A 48 0.51 22.32 -1.23
C ALA A 48 1.91 21.75 -1.05
N PRO A 49 2.87 22.06 -1.93
CA PRO A 49 4.26 21.69 -1.69
C PRO A 49 4.80 22.44 -0.46
N ALA A 50 5.60 21.75 0.34
CA ALA A 50 6.39 22.33 1.42
C ALA A 50 7.89 22.22 1.09
N CYS A 51 8.76 22.41 2.08
CA CYS A 51 10.20 22.21 1.88
C CYS A 51 10.52 20.75 1.50
N HIS A 52 11.67 20.53 0.86
CA HIS A 52 12.17 19.20 0.47
C HIS A 52 11.25 18.48 -0.55
N GLN A 53 10.90 17.20 -0.32
CA GLN A 53 9.97 16.42 -1.15
C GLN A 53 8.65 16.18 -0.40
N ILE A 54 8.18 17.20 0.33
CA ILE A 54 6.99 17.13 1.18
C ILE A 54 5.79 17.75 0.46
N THR A 55 4.69 17.01 0.39
CA THR A 55 3.38 17.51 -0.05
C THR A 55 2.42 17.53 1.13
N LEU A 56 1.83 18.68 1.42
CA LEU A 56 0.79 18.85 2.43
C LEU A 56 -0.57 18.62 1.78
N VAL A 57 -1.39 17.77 2.40
CA VAL A 57 -2.74 17.42 1.97
C VAL A 57 -3.71 17.74 3.09
N ARG A 58 -4.78 18.47 2.77
CA ARG A 58 -5.85 18.78 3.73
C ARG A 58 -7.22 18.72 3.04
N PRO A 59 -8.21 18.04 3.63
CA PRO A 59 -9.58 18.09 3.14
C PRO A 59 -10.21 19.44 3.49
N ARG A 60 -11.01 19.96 2.56
CA ARG A 60 -11.86 21.15 2.72
C ARG A 60 -13.31 20.76 3.02
N ALA A 61 -13.67 19.50 2.83
CA ALA A 61 -14.97 18.92 3.11
C ALA A 61 -14.82 17.47 3.60
N SER A 62 -15.90 16.89 4.17
CA SER A 62 -15.93 15.49 4.57
C SER A 62 -15.64 14.57 3.39
N GLN A 63 -14.89 13.48 3.63
CA GLN A 63 -14.49 12.50 2.62
C GLN A 63 -15.29 11.18 2.76
N ALA A 64 -16.59 11.30 3.03
CA ALA A 64 -17.47 10.20 3.41
C ALA A 64 -17.50 9.03 2.39
N LEU A 65 -17.30 9.29 1.10
CA LEU A 65 -17.22 8.22 0.09
C LEU A 65 -15.91 7.44 0.20
N ALA A 66 -14.77 8.10 0.37
CA ALA A 66 -13.49 7.42 0.56
C ALA A 66 -13.47 6.61 1.88
N GLU A 67 -14.09 7.15 2.93
CA GLU A 67 -14.21 6.48 4.23
C GLU A 67 -14.91 5.11 4.15
N ARG A 68 -15.89 4.95 3.25
CA ARG A 68 -16.56 3.65 2.99
C ARG A 68 -15.62 2.57 2.47
N TRP A 69 -14.55 2.98 1.79
CA TRP A 69 -13.50 2.09 1.30
C TRP A 69 -12.36 1.92 2.32
N GLY A 70 -12.46 2.57 3.48
CA GLY A 70 -11.46 2.58 4.52
C GLY A 70 -10.32 3.57 4.30
N LEU A 71 -10.47 4.52 3.37
CA LEU A 71 -9.46 5.51 3.01
C LEU A 71 -9.77 6.88 3.60
N ALA A 72 -8.75 7.69 3.85
CA ALA A 72 -8.92 9.07 4.32
C ALA A 72 -9.41 10.03 3.23
N PHE A 73 -9.05 9.75 1.98
CA PHE A 73 -9.49 10.39 0.74
C PHE A 73 -9.17 9.46 -0.43
N PHE A 74 -9.66 9.74 -1.64
CA PHE A 74 -9.34 8.92 -2.82
C PHE A 74 -7.94 9.22 -3.36
N PRO A 75 -7.01 8.24 -3.37
CA PRO A 75 -5.75 8.37 -4.11
C PRO A 75 -6.03 8.27 -5.62
N ASP A 76 -5.06 8.70 -6.45
CA ASP A 76 -5.13 8.48 -7.90
C ASP A 76 -5.13 6.96 -8.18
N PRO A 77 -6.20 6.39 -8.77
CA PRO A 77 -6.28 4.96 -9.05
C PRO A 77 -5.22 4.46 -10.04
N GLU A 78 -4.60 5.35 -10.82
CA GLU A 78 -3.52 5.01 -11.75
C GLU A 78 -2.17 4.81 -11.05
N ASP A 79 -2.01 5.31 -9.83
CA ASP A 79 -0.80 5.12 -9.03
C ASP A 79 -0.72 3.69 -8.46
N SER A 80 0.49 3.11 -8.53
CA SER A 80 0.76 1.80 -7.94
C SER A 80 0.80 1.84 -6.40
N GLY A 81 0.89 0.69 -5.76
CA GLY A 81 1.04 0.57 -4.31
C GLY A 81 2.30 1.24 -3.76
N LEU A 82 3.31 1.55 -4.59
CA LEU A 82 4.47 2.33 -4.18
C LEU A 82 4.25 3.85 -4.29
N GLU A 83 3.39 4.26 -5.21
CA GLU A 83 3.20 5.66 -5.58
C GLU A 83 1.96 6.28 -4.95
N ALA A 84 0.89 5.50 -4.74
CA ALA A 84 -0.40 6.01 -4.31
C ALA A 84 -0.37 6.57 -2.87
N ASP A 85 -1.05 7.70 -2.67
CA ASP A 85 -1.33 8.28 -1.36
C ASP A 85 -2.48 7.56 -0.62
N ALA A 86 -2.43 6.22 -0.56
CA ALA A 86 -3.41 5.42 0.16
C ALA A 86 -3.20 5.51 1.68
N PHE A 87 -3.87 6.48 2.30
CA PHE A 87 -4.01 6.62 3.75
C PHE A 87 -5.18 5.77 4.25
N TRP A 88 -4.87 4.66 4.91
CA TRP A 88 -5.88 3.79 5.49
C TRP A 88 -6.36 4.32 6.85
N SER A 89 -7.64 4.19 7.12
CA SER A 89 -8.24 4.56 8.39
C SER A 89 -7.65 3.75 9.55
N GLY A 90 -7.63 4.36 10.74
CA GLY A 90 -7.07 3.71 11.93
C GLY A 90 -7.83 2.49 12.42
N GLY A 91 -9.16 2.48 12.22
CA GLY A 91 -9.97 1.32 12.56
C GLY A 91 -9.64 0.10 11.69
N LEU A 92 -9.15 0.33 10.47
CA LEU A 92 -8.87 -0.74 9.52
C LEU A 92 -7.40 -1.17 9.50
N TYR A 93 -6.47 -0.22 9.69
CA TYR A 93 -5.03 -0.45 9.62
C TYR A 93 -4.31 -0.15 10.95
N PRO A 94 -4.39 -1.06 11.93
CA PRO A 94 -3.74 -0.88 13.25
C PRO A 94 -2.21 -0.91 13.17
N ARG A 95 -1.64 -1.54 12.14
CA ARG A 95 -0.18 -1.71 11.95
C ARG A 95 0.56 -0.44 11.50
N ARG A 96 -0.13 0.70 11.40
CA ARG A 96 0.52 2.00 11.17
C ARG A 96 1.52 2.32 12.28
N VAL A 97 2.58 3.03 11.93
CA VAL A 97 3.57 3.48 12.90
C VAL A 97 2.97 4.63 13.70
N HIS A 98 3.01 4.53 15.03
CA HIS A 98 2.56 5.60 15.90
C HIS A 98 3.76 6.39 16.42
N MET A 99 3.74 7.71 16.20
CA MET A 99 4.74 8.64 16.71
C MET A 99 4.12 9.67 17.66
N GLN A 100 4.78 9.91 18.78
CA GLN A 100 4.57 11.07 19.62
C GLN A 100 5.39 12.24 19.08
N VAL A 101 4.74 13.38 18.94
CA VAL A 101 5.37 14.67 18.65
C VAL A 101 5.43 15.45 19.97
N SER A 102 6.64 15.85 20.35
CA SER A 102 6.91 16.58 21.60
C SER A 102 7.83 17.77 21.34
N PRO A 103 7.86 18.78 22.23
CA PRO A 103 8.80 19.89 22.09
C PRO A 103 10.25 19.38 22.04
N SER A 104 11.06 19.96 21.17
CA SER A 104 12.51 19.75 21.12
C SER A 104 13.22 20.94 21.77
N GLY A 105 14.36 20.69 22.42
CA GLY A 105 15.23 21.76 22.88
C GLY A 105 15.78 22.60 21.70
N PRO A 106 16.16 23.88 21.91
CA PRO A 106 16.66 24.76 20.84
C PRO A 106 17.85 24.23 20.04
N ASN A 107 18.65 23.32 20.62
CA ASN A 107 19.83 22.69 20.02
C ASN A 107 19.71 21.16 19.89
N GLU A 108 18.51 20.60 20.10
CA GLU A 108 18.27 19.16 19.98
C GLU A 108 17.82 18.87 18.55
N SER A 109 18.69 18.24 17.76
CA SER A 109 18.36 17.81 16.39
C SER A 109 17.42 16.62 16.44
N CYS A 110 16.43 16.60 15.55
CA CYS A 110 15.55 15.45 15.41
C CYS A 110 16.14 14.52 14.35
N GLU A 111 16.82 13.44 14.78
CA GLU A 111 17.43 12.46 13.87
C GLU A 111 16.43 11.89 12.86
N PHE A 112 15.17 11.68 13.27
CA PHE A 112 14.10 11.27 12.36
C PHE A 112 13.90 12.31 11.26
N TYR A 113 13.75 13.58 11.62
CA TYR A 113 13.58 14.64 10.63
C TYR A 113 14.78 14.67 9.68
N ASP A 114 16.00 14.72 10.21
CA ASP A 114 17.24 14.85 9.44
C ASP A 114 17.43 13.70 8.43
N ARG A 115 17.14 12.45 8.84
CA ARG A 115 17.25 11.27 7.96
C ARG A 115 16.09 11.13 6.99
N THR A 116 14.90 11.60 7.35
CA THR A 116 13.68 11.36 6.57
C THR A 116 13.51 12.38 5.44
N VAL A 117 13.66 13.67 5.73
CA VAL A 117 13.31 14.74 4.77
C VAL A 117 14.27 14.84 3.58
N GLY A 118 15.51 14.36 3.73
CA GLY A 118 16.50 14.35 2.64
C GLY A 118 16.40 13.13 1.70
N ILE A 119 15.78 12.04 2.15
CA ILE A 119 15.78 10.74 1.45
C ILE A 119 14.39 10.36 0.94
N CYS A 120 13.34 10.71 1.69
CA CYS A 120 12.00 10.22 1.44
C CYS A 120 11.15 11.26 0.71
N ARG A 121 10.27 10.78 -0.17
CA ARG A 121 9.09 11.55 -0.56
C ARG A 121 8.05 11.42 0.55
N ILE A 122 7.50 12.55 0.99
CA ILE A 122 6.57 12.60 2.12
C ILE A 122 5.26 13.22 1.68
N THR A 123 4.15 12.53 1.96
CA THR A 123 2.82 13.14 1.90
C THR A 123 2.33 13.31 3.32
N HIS A 124 2.10 14.54 3.77
CA HIS A 124 1.57 14.84 5.09
C HIS A 124 0.09 15.22 4.99
N PHE A 125 -0.77 14.40 5.59
CA PHE A 125 -2.20 14.56 5.62
C PHE A 125 -2.66 15.06 7.00
N THR A 126 -3.40 16.16 7.02
CA THR A 126 -4.10 16.65 8.22
C THR A 126 -5.60 16.59 7.97
N ASP A 127 -6.34 15.83 8.77
CA ASP A 127 -7.80 15.73 8.61
C ASP A 127 -8.56 16.94 9.19
N LEU A 128 -9.90 16.94 9.04
CA LEU A 128 -10.77 18.01 9.56
C LEU A 128 -10.75 18.14 11.09
N ALA A 129 -10.36 17.08 11.81
CA ALA A 129 -10.22 17.09 13.26
C ALA A 129 -8.81 17.53 13.71
N GLY A 130 -7.92 17.87 12.77
CA GLY A 130 -6.54 18.26 13.03
C GLY A 130 -5.61 17.08 13.35
N ARG A 131 -6.04 15.83 13.10
CA ARG A 131 -5.17 14.67 13.28
C ARG A 131 -4.19 14.58 12.13
N GLU A 132 -2.93 14.40 12.47
CA GLU A 132 -1.83 14.38 11.51
C GLU A 132 -1.36 12.95 11.23
N GLN A 133 -1.18 12.67 9.95
CA GLN A 133 -0.64 11.41 9.44
C GLN A 133 0.28 11.71 8.27
N PHE A 134 1.28 10.88 8.02
CA PHE A 134 2.07 11.01 6.82
C PHE A 134 2.45 9.67 6.22
N LEU A 135 2.65 9.66 4.91
CA LEU A 135 3.27 8.55 4.18
C LEU A 135 4.73 8.87 3.95
N LEU A 136 5.62 7.95 4.31
CA LEU A 136 7.02 7.96 3.91
C LEU A 136 7.21 6.98 2.77
N LYS A 137 7.73 7.46 1.65
CA LYS A 137 7.99 6.66 0.45
C LYS A 137 9.47 6.75 0.09
N GLY A 138 10.13 5.60 -0.03
CA GLY A 138 11.54 5.50 -0.40
C GLY A 138 11.98 4.04 -0.53
N ASN A 139 12.89 3.76 -1.46
CA ASN A 139 13.52 2.43 -1.65
C ASN A 139 12.50 1.27 -1.78
N GLY A 140 11.42 1.51 -2.54
CA GLY A 140 10.33 0.55 -2.73
C GLY A 140 9.54 0.23 -1.46
N CYS A 141 9.67 1.02 -0.40
CA CYS A 141 8.91 0.87 0.83
C CYS A 141 8.02 2.09 1.07
N VAL A 142 6.81 1.82 1.56
CA VAL A 142 5.83 2.84 1.94
C VAL A 142 5.36 2.56 3.36
N ILE A 143 5.49 3.55 4.23
CA ILE A 143 5.08 3.48 5.64
C ILE A 143 4.04 4.56 5.90
N GLN A 144 2.92 4.17 6.51
CA GLN A 144 1.96 5.13 7.05
C GLN A 144 2.25 5.36 8.53
N VAL A 145 2.40 6.64 8.87
CA VAL A 145 2.65 7.13 10.23
C VAL A 145 1.47 7.95 10.70
N PHE A 146 1.07 7.76 11.95
CA PHE A 146 0.08 8.58 12.64
C PHE A 146 0.74 9.28 13.83
N CYS A 147 0.42 10.57 13.99
CA CYS A 147 1.03 11.43 14.98
C CYS A 147 0.06 11.86 16.08
N THR A 148 0.55 11.87 17.31
CA THR A 148 -0.14 12.44 18.48
C THR A 148 0.75 13.46 19.20
N GLY A 149 0.14 14.35 19.97
CA GLY A 149 0.86 15.40 20.70
C GLY A 149 0.80 16.73 19.98
N MET A 150 1.96 17.40 19.84
CA MET A 150 2.05 18.66 19.12
C MET A 150 1.88 18.46 17.61
N SER A 151 1.53 19.53 16.91
CA SER A 151 1.52 19.50 15.44
C SER A 151 2.94 19.45 14.89
N LEU A 152 3.17 18.63 13.85
CA LEU A 152 4.39 18.63 13.03
C LEU A 152 4.61 19.98 12.31
N LEU A 153 3.54 20.76 12.15
CA LEU A 153 3.54 22.09 11.54
C LEU A 153 3.65 23.21 12.59
N ALA A 154 3.96 22.87 13.85
CA ALA A 154 4.22 23.84 14.89
C ALA A 154 5.42 24.74 14.50
N ARG A 155 5.42 25.98 14.99
CA ARG A 155 6.53 26.93 14.77
C ARG A 155 7.77 26.59 15.59
N GLU A 156 7.56 25.91 16.71
CA GLU A 156 8.62 25.49 17.62
C GLU A 156 9.24 24.17 17.13
N PRO A 157 10.55 23.95 17.32
CA PRO A 157 11.19 22.68 17.01
C PRO A 157 10.50 21.52 17.75
N VAL A 158 10.22 20.43 17.02
CA VAL A 158 9.61 19.22 17.58
C VAL A 158 10.54 18.03 17.41
N LYS A 159 10.37 17.04 18.28
CA LYS A 159 11.02 15.73 18.17
C LYS A 159 9.99 14.61 18.11
N LEU A 160 10.36 13.56 17.39
CA LEU A 160 9.54 12.37 17.15
C LEU A 160 10.03 11.21 18.01
N SER A 161 9.09 10.47 18.58
CA SER A 161 9.37 9.26 19.36
C SER A 161 8.36 8.18 19.01
N PHE A 162 8.81 6.94 18.80
CA PHE A 162 7.90 5.83 18.56
C PHE A 162 7.07 5.51 19.79
N ILE A 163 5.78 5.25 19.60
CA ILE A 163 4.91 4.68 20.61
C ILE A 163 4.57 3.25 20.21
N ILE A 164 4.69 2.34 21.18
CA ILE A 164 4.04 1.03 21.13
C ILE A 164 3.11 0.96 22.34
N ASP A 165 1.82 1.16 22.09
CA ASP A 165 0.74 1.28 23.06
C ASP A 165 -0.05 -0.02 23.28
N SER A 166 0.31 -1.09 22.58
CA SER A 166 -0.31 -2.41 22.70
C SER A 166 0.72 -3.53 22.67
N LEU A 167 0.67 -4.42 23.67
CA LEU A 167 1.49 -5.63 23.72
C LEU A 167 1.02 -6.69 22.73
N ASP A 168 -0.29 -6.75 22.49
CA ASP A 168 -0.89 -7.71 21.55
C ASP A 168 -0.42 -7.45 20.11
N GLU A 169 -0.17 -6.18 19.78
CA GLU A 169 0.30 -5.76 18.46
C GLU A 169 1.82 -5.57 18.38
N PHE A 170 2.54 -5.79 19.48
CA PHE A 170 3.97 -5.45 19.61
C PHE A 170 4.83 -6.07 18.50
N GLN A 171 4.66 -7.37 18.24
CA GLN A 171 5.42 -8.07 17.20
C GLN A 171 5.10 -7.58 15.79
N ALA A 172 3.84 -7.23 15.52
CA ALA A 172 3.44 -6.68 14.22
C ALA A 172 3.99 -5.25 14.01
N LYS A 173 3.99 -4.43 15.06
CA LYS A 173 4.59 -3.09 15.05
C LYS A 173 6.11 -3.16 14.89
N LEU A 174 6.79 -4.07 15.59
CA LEU A 174 8.24 -4.29 15.41
C LEU A 174 8.60 -4.70 13.97
N LYS A 175 7.86 -5.63 13.36
CA LYS A 175 8.08 -6.00 11.95
C LYS A 175 7.88 -4.80 11.01
N THR A 176 6.90 -3.95 11.30
CA THR A 176 6.67 -2.72 10.53
C THR A 176 7.83 -1.74 10.69
N LEU A 177 8.37 -1.58 11.90
CA LEU A 177 9.54 -0.73 12.17
C LEU A 177 10.83 -1.28 11.55
N GLN A 178 11.04 -2.60 11.56
CA GLN A 178 12.15 -3.24 10.86
C GLN A 178 12.07 -2.99 9.36
N ARG A 179 10.88 -3.16 8.77
CA ARG A 179 10.65 -2.83 7.36
C ARG A 179 10.85 -1.35 7.06
N ALA A 180 10.49 -0.49 8.01
CA ALA A 180 10.66 0.95 7.89
C ALA A 180 12.12 1.39 7.76
N GLN A 181 13.08 0.60 8.27
CA GLN A 181 14.50 0.89 8.08
C GLN A 181 14.89 0.93 6.60
N ARG A 182 14.24 0.14 5.74
CA ARG A 182 14.52 0.10 4.29
C ARG A 182 14.26 1.45 3.61
N VAL A 183 13.28 2.23 4.09
CA VAL A 183 12.99 3.57 3.56
C VAL A 183 14.20 4.51 3.66
N TYR A 184 15.10 4.27 4.61
CA TYR A 184 16.26 5.11 4.87
C TYR A 184 17.57 4.57 4.31
N ASP A 185 17.61 3.34 3.78
CA ASP A 185 18.83 2.68 3.31
C ASP A 185 19.14 3.06 1.85
N PRO A 186 20.13 3.95 1.58
CA PRO A 186 20.45 4.36 0.21
C PRO A 186 21.08 3.23 -0.61
N GLN A 187 21.51 2.15 0.04
CA GLN A 187 22.09 0.95 -0.56
C GLN A 187 21.08 -0.18 -0.72
N ALA A 188 19.80 0.06 -0.41
CA ALA A 188 18.70 -0.82 -0.79
C ALA A 188 18.48 -0.73 -2.33
N GLU A 189 19.50 -1.08 -3.11
CA GLU A 189 19.39 -1.29 -4.55
C GLU A 189 18.39 -2.41 -4.85
N ALA A 190 17.98 -2.48 -6.12
CA ALA A 190 17.01 -3.46 -6.61
C ALA A 190 17.59 -4.88 -6.50
N ASP A 191 17.38 -5.51 -5.34
CA ASP A 191 17.56 -6.94 -5.18
C ASP A 191 16.74 -7.67 -6.24
N ILE A 192 17.26 -8.79 -6.74
CA ILE A 192 16.48 -9.74 -7.54
C ILE A 192 15.19 -10.04 -6.76
N PRO A 193 13.99 -9.92 -7.35
CA PRO A 193 12.75 -10.09 -6.62
C PRO A 193 12.70 -11.38 -5.79
N GLU A 194 12.77 -11.25 -4.46
CA GLU A 194 12.66 -12.38 -3.54
C GLU A 194 11.22 -12.57 -3.11
N TRP A 195 10.57 -13.57 -3.71
CA TRP A 195 9.16 -13.85 -3.44
C TRP A 195 9.00 -14.77 -2.24
N THR A 196 8.38 -14.27 -1.17
CA THR A 196 7.79 -15.14 -0.15
C THR A 196 6.62 -15.92 -0.76
N ARG A 197 6.24 -17.06 -0.15
CA ARG A 197 5.03 -17.80 -0.57
C ARG A 197 3.78 -16.90 -0.57
N HIS A 198 3.68 -15.98 0.40
CA HIS A 198 2.56 -15.04 0.52
C HIS A 198 2.53 -14.00 -0.61
N SER A 199 3.64 -13.29 -0.82
CA SER A 199 3.73 -12.27 -1.89
C SER A 199 3.61 -12.88 -3.28
N LEU A 200 4.15 -14.08 -3.51
CA LEU A 200 3.98 -14.82 -4.76
C LEU A 200 2.51 -15.15 -5.03
N ALA A 201 1.79 -15.61 -3.99
CA ALA A 201 0.38 -15.94 -4.12
C ALA A 201 -0.49 -14.70 -4.35
N LEU A 202 -0.12 -13.53 -3.79
CA LEU A 202 -0.81 -12.27 -4.05
C LEU A 202 -0.54 -11.77 -5.47
N ARG A 203 0.71 -11.83 -5.93
CA ARG A 203 1.08 -11.51 -7.32
C ARG A 203 0.31 -12.35 -8.31
N ASN A 204 0.30 -13.67 -8.13
CA ASN A 204 -0.41 -14.57 -9.05
C ASN A 204 -1.93 -14.31 -9.03
N ALA A 205 -2.52 -13.93 -7.90
CA ALA A 205 -3.93 -13.54 -7.81
C ALA A 205 -4.20 -12.22 -8.55
N LEU A 206 -3.31 -11.23 -8.43
CA LEU A 206 -3.40 -9.95 -9.14
C LEU A 206 -3.26 -10.13 -10.65
N VAL A 207 -2.25 -10.90 -11.09
CA VAL A 207 -2.05 -11.24 -12.50
C VAL A 207 -3.26 -11.98 -13.08
N ALA A 208 -3.78 -12.98 -12.35
CA ALA A 208 -4.96 -13.72 -12.81
C ALA A 208 -6.20 -12.81 -12.96
N LEU A 209 -6.36 -11.84 -12.06
CA LEU A 209 -7.42 -10.82 -12.13
C LEU A 209 -7.25 -9.95 -13.39
N ASP A 210 -6.06 -9.39 -13.60
CA ASP A 210 -5.77 -8.50 -14.74
C ASP A 210 -5.90 -9.23 -16.08
N CYS A 211 -5.39 -10.46 -16.17
CA CYS A 211 -5.57 -11.31 -17.34
C CYS A 211 -7.06 -11.60 -17.61
N HIS A 212 -7.85 -11.86 -16.56
CA HIS A 212 -9.27 -12.11 -16.71
C HIS A 212 -10.02 -10.88 -17.23
N ASP A 213 -9.70 -9.69 -16.71
CA ASP A 213 -10.31 -8.44 -17.15
C ASP A 213 -9.92 -8.12 -18.60
N ALA A 214 -8.69 -8.48 -19.00
CA ALA A 214 -8.21 -8.48 -20.39
C ALA A 214 -8.75 -9.64 -21.26
N LYS A 215 -9.70 -10.45 -20.76
CA LYS A 215 -10.35 -11.58 -21.46
C LYS A 215 -9.41 -12.72 -21.88
N LEU A 216 -8.25 -12.85 -21.24
CA LEU A 216 -7.37 -13.99 -21.44
C LEU A 216 -7.91 -15.26 -20.77
N SER A 217 -7.63 -16.40 -21.39
CA SER A 217 -7.97 -17.72 -20.86
C SER A 217 -7.04 -18.14 -19.72
N TYR A 218 -7.43 -19.14 -18.93
CA TYR A 218 -6.55 -19.71 -17.90
C TYR A 218 -5.23 -20.25 -18.46
N PHE A 219 -5.23 -20.73 -19.71
CA PHE A 219 -4.00 -21.19 -20.36
C PHE A 219 -3.05 -20.01 -20.62
N GLU A 220 -3.57 -18.93 -21.19
CA GLU A 220 -2.79 -17.71 -21.45
C GLU A 220 -2.30 -17.07 -20.15
N THR A 221 -3.12 -17.05 -19.09
CA THR A 221 -2.69 -16.61 -17.75
C THR A 221 -1.56 -17.50 -17.21
N ALA A 222 -1.65 -18.82 -17.36
CA ALA A 222 -0.58 -19.72 -16.93
C ALA A 222 0.70 -19.49 -17.75
N GLY A 223 0.58 -19.28 -19.07
CA GLY A 223 1.69 -18.92 -19.94
C GLY A 223 2.33 -17.59 -19.55
N PHE A 224 1.53 -16.62 -19.09
CA PHE A 224 2.00 -15.35 -18.57
C PHE A 224 2.80 -15.52 -17.26
N ILE A 225 2.30 -16.34 -16.33
CA ILE A 225 2.92 -16.52 -15.00
C ILE A 225 4.17 -17.43 -15.06
N TYR A 226 4.11 -18.51 -15.83
CA TYR A 226 5.09 -19.61 -15.78
C TYR A 226 5.90 -19.79 -17.06
N GLY A 227 5.60 -19.02 -18.11
CA GLY A 227 6.12 -19.24 -19.44
C GLY A 227 5.26 -20.23 -20.24
N GLU A 228 5.19 -19.99 -21.54
CA GLU A 228 4.32 -20.73 -22.47
C GLU A 228 4.66 -22.22 -22.56
N GLU A 229 5.95 -22.56 -22.55
CA GLU A 229 6.43 -23.95 -22.61
C GLU A 229 5.89 -24.78 -21.44
N ARG A 230 6.13 -24.31 -20.21
CA ARG A 230 5.65 -24.96 -18.99
C ARG A 230 4.11 -25.00 -18.90
N ALA A 231 3.44 -23.95 -19.36
CA ALA A 231 1.98 -23.93 -19.41
C ALA A 231 1.43 -24.99 -20.37
N ARG A 232 2.05 -25.16 -21.55
CA ARG A 232 1.68 -26.15 -22.57
C ARG A 232 1.87 -27.58 -22.06
N GLU A 233 3.03 -27.88 -21.50
CA GLU A 233 3.30 -29.18 -20.88
C GLU A 233 2.25 -29.55 -19.83
N ALA A 234 1.90 -28.59 -18.95
CA ALA A 234 0.89 -28.82 -17.93
C ALA A 234 -0.52 -29.00 -18.52
N TRP A 235 -0.85 -28.29 -19.60
CA TRP A 235 -2.18 -28.35 -20.22
C TRP A 235 -2.44 -29.65 -20.98
N ASP A 236 -1.42 -30.16 -21.65
CA ASP A 236 -1.44 -31.41 -22.41
C ASP A 236 -1.40 -32.64 -21.49
N SER A 237 -0.92 -32.47 -20.25
CA SER A 237 -0.95 -33.52 -19.25
C SER A 237 -2.37 -33.85 -18.76
N PRO A 238 -2.63 -35.08 -18.26
CA PRO A 238 -3.90 -35.42 -17.60
C PRO A 238 -4.13 -34.66 -16.27
N SER A 239 -3.12 -33.96 -15.76
CA SER A 239 -3.20 -33.25 -14.49
C SER A 239 -4.11 -32.02 -14.58
N ARG A 240 -4.89 -31.80 -13.53
CA ARG A 240 -5.70 -30.57 -13.35
C ARG A 240 -5.03 -29.54 -12.45
N ALA A 241 -3.83 -29.83 -11.93
CA ALA A 241 -3.20 -29.02 -10.89
C ALA A 241 -3.06 -27.53 -11.29
N MET A 242 -2.47 -27.24 -12.45
CA MET A 242 -2.28 -25.86 -12.92
C MET A 242 -3.60 -25.19 -13.33
N LYS A 243 -4.53 -25.96 -13.93
CA LYS A 243 -5.88 -25.48 -14.29
C LYS A 243 -6.65 -25.03 -13.03
N ASP A 244 -6.58 -25.83 -11.98
CA ASP A 244 -7.20 -25.54 -10.69
C ASP A 244 -6.46 -24.41 -9.95
N GLU A 245 -5.14 -24.31 -10.11
CA GLU A 245 -4.36 -23.21 -9.58
C GLU A 245 -4.77 -21.86 -10.18
N MET A 246 -4.90 -21.76 -11.50
CA MET A 246 -5.38 -20.53 -12.16
C MET A 246 -6.80 -20.17 -11.73
N ARG A 247 -7.69 -21.16 -11.57
CA ARG A 247 -9.04 -20.94 -11.03
C ARG A 247 -8.99 -20.37 -9.61
N ARG A 248 -8.15 -20.93 -8.73
CA ARG A 248 -8.00 -20.45 -7.35
C ARG A 248 -7.36 -19.06 -7.30
N ALA A 249 -6.37 -18.79 -8.14
CA ALA A 249 -5.72 -17.48 -8.23
C ALA A 249 -6.73 -16.40 -8.64
N LEU A 250 -7.53 -16.65 -9.68
CA LEU A 250 -8.59 -15.72 -10.09
C LEU A 250 -9.67 -15.54 -9.00
N ALA A 251 -10.11 -16.65 -8.38
CA ALA A 251 -11.09 -16.57 -7.29
C ALA A 251 -10.57 -15.70 -6.14
N ARG A 252 -9.31 -15.87 -5.74
CA ARG A 252 -8.65 -15.04 -4.72
C ARG A 252 -8.49 -13.60 -5.16
N GLY A 253 -8.12 -13.34 -6.42
CA GLY A 253 -7.99 -11.98 -6.95
C GLY A 253 -9.31 -11.21 -6.91
N ARG A 254 -10.41 -11.88 -7.28
CA ARG A 254 -11.77 -11.31 -7.18
C ARG A 254 -12.17 -11.05 -5.73
N ASP A 255 -11.98 -12.03 -4.85
CA ASP A 255 -12.27 -11.88 -3.42
C ASP A 255 -11.54 -10.68 -2.81
N LEU A 256 -10.23 -10.55 -3.06
CA LEU A 256 -9.44 -9.41 -2.58
C LEU A 256 -9.90 -8.08 -3.18
N ARG A 257 -10.19 -8.02 -4.49
CA ARG A 257 -10.72 -6.81 -5.15
C ARG A 257 -12.09 -6.40 -4.58
N ASP A 258 -12.96 -7.37 -4.30
CA ASP A 258 -14.36 -7.16 -3.95
C ASP A 258 -14.58 -7.01 -2.43
N GLY A 259 -13.59 -6.46 -1.71
CA GLY A 259 -13.64 -6.15 -0.27
C GLY A 259 -12.67 -6.98 0.58
N GLY A 260 -12.21 -8.13 0.10
CA GLY A 260 -11.28 -9.00 0.81
C GLY A 260 -9.92 -8.36 1.09
N TYR A 261 -9.54 -7.29 0.38
CA TYR A 261 -8.33 -6.50 0.62
C TYR A 261 -8.23 -6.00 2.06
N ALA A 262 -9.36 -5.79 2.73
CA ALA A 262 -9.43 -5.33 4.11
C ALA A 262 -8.75 -6.30 5.10
N THR A 263 -8.75 -7.60 4.79
CA THR A 263 -8.04 -8.63 5.59
C THR A 263 -6.52 -8.47 5.55
N LEU A 264 -5.99 -7.76 4.54
CA LEU A 264 -4.58 -7.41 4.44
C LEU A 264 -4.22 -6.18 5.31
N LEU A 265 -5.21 -5.47 5.87
CA LEU A 265 -4.99 -4.27 6.68
C LEU A 265 -5.09 -4.56 8.18
N GLY A 266 -5.98 -5.46 8.58
CA GLY A 266 -6.24 -5.76 9.97
C GLY A 266 -7.05 -7.05 10.14
N PRO A 267 -7.41 -7.41 11.38
CA PRO A 267 -8.29 -8.54 11.67
C PRO A 267 -9.58 -8.51 10.85
N VAL A 268 -10.16 -9.70 10.60
CA VAL A 268 -11.38 -9.88 9.77
C VAL A 268 -12.57 -9.08 10.30
N GLU A 269 -12.66 -8.87 11.62
CA GLU A 269 -13.69 -8.02 12.25
C GLU A 269 -13.68 -6.59 11.70
N ASN A 270 -12.51 -6.06 11.35
CA ASN A 270 -12.38 -4.74 10.75
C ASN A 270 -12.78 -4.73 9.27
N ALA A 271 -12.69 -5.87 8.57
CA ALA A 271 -13.12 -6.02 7.18
C ALA A 271 -14.65 -6.05 7.03
N LEU A 272 -15.36 -6.59 8.04
CA LEU A 272 -16.82 -6.60 8.07
C LEU A 272 -17.45 -5.21 8.17
N LEU A 273 -16.68 -4.17 8.57
CA LEU A 273 -17.15 -2.79 8.62
C LEU A 273 -17.28 -2.15 7.22
N LEU A 274 -16.73 -2.77 6.18
CA LEU A 274 -16.71 -2.24 4.81
C LEU A 274 -17.66 -2.99 3.85
N ALA A 275 -18.20 -4.15 4.25
CA ALA A 275 -19.09 -4.99 3.45
C ALA A 275 -20.56 -4.61 3.63
#